data_AF-A0A328CBW5-F1
#
_entry.id   AF-A0A328CBW5-F1
#
_cell.length_a   1.000
_cell.length_b   1.000
_cell.length_c   1.000
_cell.angle_alpha   90.00
_cell.angle_beta   90.00
_cell.angle_gamma   90.00
#
_symmetry.space_group_name_H-M   'P 1'
#
loop_
_entity.id
_entity.type
_entity.pdbx_description
1 polymer ?
#
loop_
_entity_poly.entity_id
_entity_poly.type
_entity_poly.pdbx_seq_one_letter_code
_entity_poly.pdbx_strand_id
1 'polypeptide(L)'
;MRISFSIPRLKAAIYSLGLAWRAKYLRELGKALAERKGMVPKATDEIRELPGVGPYVAGAFQALHRNRHASFVDANVVRLLSRFFGFDRDGETRRKRWFLNLVEHLFDHDYEPRTFGYALLDFTREVCARKAHCSACPLRKQCVYGRETIIES
;
A
#
# COMPACT_ATOMS: atom_id res chain seq x y z
N MET A 1 12.05 19.14 -23.72
CA MET A 1 11.13 18.05 -24.11
C MET A 1 9.74 18.35 -23.54
N ARG A 2 8.78 18.85 -24.33
CA ARG A 2 7.41 19.13 -23.85
C ARG A 2 6.60 17.83 -23.86
N ILE A 3 6.59 17.13 -22.74
CA ILE A 3 5.64 16.02 -22.52
C ILE A 3 4.26 16.66 -22.31
N SER A 4 3.46 16.76 -23.36
CA SER A 4 2.06 17.19 -23.26
C SER A 4 1.16 16.00 -23.58
N PHE A 5 0.92 15.15 -22.60
CA PHE A 5 -0.20 14.20 -22.69
C PHE A 5 -1.49 14.93 -22.31
N SER A 6 -2.43 15.01 -23.25
CA SER A 6 -3.75 15.58 -22.97
C SER A 6 -4.51 14.69 -21.97
N ILE A 7 -5.37 15.30 -21.13
CA ILE A 7 -6.21 14.53 -20.19
C ILE A 7 -7.04 13.46 -20.90
N PRO A 8 -7.69 13.73 -22.05
CA PRO A 8 -8.42 12.70 -22.79
C PRO A 8 -7.57 11.49 -23.15
N ARG A 9 -6.34 11.70 -23.61
CA ARG A 9 -5.41 10.61 -23.93
C ARG A 9 -5.01 9.81 -22.70
N LEU A 10 -4.74 10.47 -21.58
CA LEU A 10 -4.44 9.80 -20.31
C LEU A 10 -5.65 9.01 -19.79
N LYS A 11 -6.87 9.56 -19.89
CA LYS A 11 -8.11 8.84 -19.53
C LYS A 11 -8.28 7.58 -20.35
N ALA A 12 -8.08 7.65 -21.67
CA ALA A 12 -8.15 6.48 -22.54
C ALA A 12 -7.10 5.42 -22.18
N ALA A 13 -5.86 5.84 -21.91
CA ALA A 13 -4.77 4.93 -21.56
C ALA A 13 -4.99 4.16 -20.26
N ILE A 14 -5.70 4.75 -19.27
CA ILE A 14 -5.96 4.12 -17.96
C ILE A 14 -7.41 3.66 -17.80
N TYR A 15 -8.21 3.69 -18.88
CA TYR A 15 -9.65 3.42 -18.82
C TYR A 15 -9.94 2.01 -18.26
N SER A 16 -9.22 1.00 -18.76
CA SER A 16 -9.35 -0.40 -18.32
C SER A 16 -8.98 -0.64 -16.85
N LEU A 17 -8.30 0.31 -16.21
CA LEU A 17 -7.93 0.23 -14.79
C LEU A 17 -9.05 0.73 -13.87
N GLY A 18 -10.16 1.29 -14.41
CA GLY A 18 -11.25 1.86 -13.60
C GLY A 18 -10.87 3.15 -12.85
N LEU A 19 -9.76 3.79 -13.23
CA LEU A 19 -9.17 4.94 -12.53
C LEU A 19 -9.07 6.19 -13.42
N ALA A 20 -9.97 6.36 -14.38
CA ALA A 20 -9.96 7.49 -15.32
C ALA A 20 -9.93 8.87 -14.63
N TRP A 21 -10.51 8.98 -13.42
CA TRP A 21 -10.45 10.20 -12.60
C TRP A 21 -9.02 10.60 -12.20
N ARG A 22 -8.07 9.65 -12.15
CA ARG A 22 -6.66 9.89 -11.85
C ARG A 22 -5.89 10.57 -12.98
N ALA A 23 -6.44 10.64 -14.20
CA ALA A 23 -5.75 11.24 -15.35
C ALA A 23 -5.25 12.67 -15.09
N LYS A 24 -6.03 13.48 -14.35
CA LYS A 24 -5.61 14.83 -13.94
C LYS A 24 -4.36 14.78 -13.04
N TYR A 25 -4.39 13.94 -12.01
CA TYR A 25 -3.28 13.78 -11.06
C TYR A 25 -2.02 13.25 -11.74
N LEU A 26 -2.13 12.26 -12.64
CA LEU A 26 -1.00 11.74 -13.41
C LEU A 26 -0.34 12.82 -14.27
N ARG A 27 -1.14 13.69 -14.90
CA ARG A 27 -0.61 14.80 -15.69
C ARG A 27 0.14 15.80 -14.81
N GLU A 28 -0.46 16.24 -13.70
CA GLU A 28 0.19 17.21 -12.82
C GLU A 28 1.43 16.62 -12.13
N LEU A 29 1.40 15.34 -11.76
CA LEU A 29 2.58 14.63 -11.25
C LEU A 29 3.71 14.59 -12.29
N GLY A 30 3.39 14.26 -13.54
CA GLY A 30 4.37 14.24 -14.63
C GLY A 30 5.00 15.61 -14.88
N LYS A 31 4.22 16.70 -14.82
CA LYS A 31 4.73 18.07 -14.91
C LYS A 31 5.65 18.42 -13.73
N ALA A 32 5.20 18.16 -12.50
CA ALA A 32 5.98 18.44 -11.30
C ALA A 32 7.34 17.69 -11.31
N LEU A 33 7.35 16.45 -11.80
CA LEU A 33 8.61 15.70 -11.97
C LEU A 33 9.46 16.24 -13.12
N ALA A 34 8.86 16.67 -14.24
CA ALA A 34 9.60 17.28 -15.34
C ALA A 34 10.31 18.57 -14.92
N GLU A 35 9.66 19.42 -14.11
CA GLU A 35 10.25 20.61 -13.50
C GLU A 35 11.44 20.25 -12.60
N ARG A 36 11.37 19.10 -11.93
CA ARG A 36 12.45 18.51 -11.13
C ARG A 36 13.47 17.71 -11.97
N LYS A 37 13.50 17.88 -13.30
CA LYS A 37 14.38 17.14 -14.22
C LYS A 37 14.26 15.62 -14.09
N GLY A 38 13.05 15.13 -13.80
CA GLY A 38 12.74 13.72 -13.59
C GLY A 38 13.09 13.19 -12.19
N MET A 39 13.63 14.02 -11.29
CA MET A 39 14.05 13.59 -9.96
C MET A 39 12.86 13.54 -8.98
N VAL A 40 12.63 12.36 -8.41
CA VAL A 40 11.73 12.19 -7.26
C VAL A 40 12.45 12.63 -5.98
N PRO A 41 11.81 13.42 -5.09
CA PRO A 41 12.39 13.81 -3.81
C PRO A 41 12.87 12.62 -2.97
N LYS A 42 13.81 12.87 -2.05
CA LYS A 42 14.40 11.82 -1.19
C LYS A 42 13.61 11.62 0.11
N ALA A 43 13.09 12.71 0.69
CA ALA A 43 12.36 12.68 1.93
C ALA A 43 10.91 12.25 1.69
N THR A 44 10.37 11.40 2.57
CA THR A 44 9.00 10.88 2.43
C THR A 44 7.97 11.99 2.42
N ASP A 45 8.14 13.02 3.24
CA ASP A 45 7.20 14.16 3.29
C ASP A 45 7.25 15.00 2.01
N GLU A 46 8.42 15.24 1.43
CA GLU A 46 8.52 15.92 0.12
C GLU A 46 7.88 15.08 -1.01
N ILE A 47 7.96 13.75 -0.93
CA ILE A 47 7.28 12.87 -1.90
C ILE A 47 5.75 13.04 -1.79
N ARG A 48 5.22 13.21 -0.56
CA ARG A 48 3.77 13.39 -0.31
C ARG A 48 3.22 14.73 -0.83
N GLU A 49 4.08 15.71 -1.05
CA GLU A 49 3.70 16.98 -1.66
C GLU A 49 3.47 16.87 -3.17
N LEU A 50 3.90 15.76 -3.79
CA LEU A 50 3.69 15.55 -5.21
C LEU A 50 2.19 15.35 -5.54
N PRO A 51 1.70 15.89 -6.67
CA PRO A 51 0.28 15.80 -7.03
C PRO A 51 -0.26 14.37 -7.05
N GLY A 52 -1.31 14.11 -6.26
CA GLY A 52 -1.97 12.81 -6.19
C GLY A 52 -1.21 11.73 -5.42
N VAL A 53 -0.12 12.08 -4.74
CA VAL A 53 0.66 11.16 -3.91
C VAL A 53 0.19 11.24 -2.46
N GLY A 54 -0.45 10.17 -1.98
CA GLY A 54 -0.84 10.04 -0.57
C GLY A 54 0.20 9.27 0.26
N PRO A 55 -0.06 9.08 1.57
CA PRO A 55 0.84 8.34 2.47
C PRO A 55 1.20 6.94 1.95
N TYR A 56 0.22 6.22 1.40
CA TYR A 56 0.45 4.91 0.80
C TYR A 56 1.49 4.94 -0.34
N VAL A 57 1.34 5.87 -1.29
CA VAL A 57 2.24 5.91 -2.46
C VAL A 57 3.64 6.36 -2.05
N ALA A 58 3.74 7.32 -1.13
CA ALA A 58 5.03 7.78 -0.62
C ALA A 58 5.78 6.66 0.13
N GLY A 59 5.10 5.97 1.04
CA GLY A 59 5.66 4.85 1.78
C GLY A 59 6.04 3.67 0.85
N ALA A 60 5.15 3.30 -0.07
CA ALA A 60 5.42 2.23 -1.03
C ALA A 60 6.59 2.57 -1.97
N PHE A 61 6.75 3.83 -2.37
CA PHE A 61 7.92 4.24 -3.15
C PHE A 61 9.21 4.09 -2.34
N GLN A 62 9.21 4.51 -1.08
CA GLN A 62 10.38 4.41 -0.20
C GLN A 62 10.75 2.95 0.08
N ALA A 63 9.79 2.12 0.47
CA ALA A 63 10.01 0.71 0.76
C ALA A 63 10.34 -0.09 -0.50
N LEU A 64 9.48 -0.05 -1.52
CA LEU A 64 9.61 -0.94 -2.68
C LEU A 64 10.68 -0.48 -3.67
N HIS A 65 10.78 0.83 -3.94
CA HIS A 65 11.72 1.33 -4.96
C HIS A 65 13.05 1.75 -4.34
N ARG A 66 13.04 2.46 -3.21
CA ARG A 66 14.27 2.95 -2.56
C ARG A 66 14.87 1.99 -1.53
N ASN A 67 14.19 0.90 -1.20
CA ASN A 67 14.59 -0.04 -0.17
C ASN A 67 14.89 0.63 1.18
N ARG A 68 13.96 1.47 1.63
CA ARG A 68 14.05 2.20 2.91
C ARG A 68 12.87 1.83 3.80
N HIS A 69 13.11 1.77 5.10
CA HIS A 69 12.03 1.57 6.07
C HIS A 69 11.01 2.70 5.94
N ALA A 70 9.80 2.32 5.51
CA ALA A 70 8.64 3.19 5.41
C ALA A 70 7.40 2.32 5.33
N SER A 71 6.41 2.61 6.16
CA SER A 71 5.14 1.89 6.14
C SER A 71 4.29 2.28 4.94
N PHE A 72 3.54 1.31 4.41
CA PHE A 72 2.47 1.59 3.45
C PHE A 72 1.27 0.68 3.71
N VAL A 73 0.10 1.30 3.87
CA VAL A 73 -1.12 0.61 4.30
C VAL A 73 -2.20 0.74 3.23
N ASP A 74 -2.69 -0.41 2.76
CA ASP A 74 -3.91 -0.52 1.99
C ASP A 74 -5.00 -1.27 2.75
N ALA A 75 -6.16 -1.46 2.12
CA ALA A 75 -7.26 -2.21 2.72
C ALA A 75 -6.94 -3.70 2.95
N ASN A 76 -5.93 -4.25 2.26
CA ASN A 76 -5.51 -5.64 2.42
C ASN A 76 -4.66 -5.83 3.68
N VAL A 77 -3.74 -4.91 3.94
CA VAL A 77 -2.97 -4.87 5.19
C VAL A 77 -3.90 -4.67 6.39
N VAL A 78 -4.87 -3.74 6.29
CA VAL A 78 -5.87 -3.56 7.37
C VAL A 78 -6.65 -4.85 7.63
N ARG A 79 -7.08 -5.56 6.58
CA ARG A 79 -7.77 -6.85 6.71
C ARG A 79 -6.89 -7.90 7.40
N LEU A 80 -5.62 -8.00 6.98
CA LEU A 80 -4.67 -8.94 7.58
C LEU A 80 -4.50 -8.69 9.07
N LEU A 81 -4.21 -7.45 9.46
CA LEU A 81 -3.94 -7.12 10.86
C LEU A 81 -5.20 -7.24 11.72
N SER A 82 -6.37 -6.86 11.19
CA SER A 82 -7.66 -7.07 11.86
C SER A 82 -7.92 -8.55 12.14
N ARG A 83 -7.67 -9.43 11.17
CA ARG A 83 -7.79 -10.89 11.35
C ARG A 83 -6.74 -11.46 12.30
N PHE A 84 -5.50 -10.99 12.20
CA PHE A 84 -4.40 -11.51 13.00
C PHE A 84 -4.58 -11.17 14.48
N PHE A 85 -4.90 -9.91 14.78
CA PHE A 85 -5.04 -9.41 16.15
C PHE A 85 -6.46 -9.47 16.71
N GLY A 86 -7.48 -9.71 15.88
CA GLY A 86 -8.87 -9.86 16.34
C GLY A 86 -9.57 -8.55 16.69
N PHE A 87 -9.31 -7.47 15.96
CA PHE A 87 -10.00 -6.19 16.15
C PHE A 87 -10.96 -5.86 15.00
N ASP A 88 -12.02 -5.11 15.32
CA ASP A 88 -12.95 -4.59 14.33
C ASP A 88 -12.35 -3.46 13.50
N ARG A 89 -12.58 -3.54 12.18
CA ARG A 89 -12.12 -2.54 11.21
C ARG A 89 -13.28 -1.81 10.56
N ASP A 90 -13.10 -0.53 10.35
CA ASP A 90 -13.96 0.37 9.59
C ASP A 90 -13.21 0.99 8.40
N GLY A 91 -13.90 1.83 7.61
CA GLY A 91 -13.31 2.52 6.45
C GLY A 91 -12.16 3.48 6.81
N GLU A 92 -12.06 3.88 8.08
CA GLU A 92 -11.14 4.89 8.58
C GLU A 92 -9.98 4.29 9.37
N THR A 93 -9.97 2.97 9.60
CA THR A 93 -9.00 2.29 10.47
C THR A 93 -7.55 2.58 10.06
N ARG A 94 -7.27 2.59 8.75
CA ARG A 94 -5.94 2.94 8.21
C ARG A 94 -5.46 4.37 8.52
N ARG A 95 -6.33 5.25 9.01
CA ARG A 95 -6.01 6.63 9.42
C ARG A 95 -5.93 6.79 10.93
N LYS A 96 -6.36 5.79 11.71
CA LYS A 96 -6.33 5.84 13.18
C LYS A 96 -4.89 5.76 13.67
N ARG A 97 -4.53 6.63 14.63
CA ARG A 97 -3.15 6.74 15.15
C ARG A 97 -2.63 5.41 15.70
N TRP A 98 -3.44 4.71 16.50
CA TRP A 98 -3.03 3.42 17.07
C TRP A 98 -2.71 2.39 15.99
N PHE A 99 -3.46 2.39 14.88
CA PHE A 99 -3.25 1.46 13.78
C PHE A 99 -1.99 1.83 12.99
N LEU A 100 -1.77 3.12 12.75
CA LEU A 100 -0.52 3.58 12.13
C LEU A 100 0.69 3.18 12.99
N ASN A 101 0.61 3.34 14.32
CA ASN A 101 1.68 2.90 15.21
C ASN A 101 1.92 1.38 15.12
N LEU A 102 0.86 0.57 15.08
CA LEU A 102 0.97 -0.88 14.90
C LEU A 102 1.70 -1.23 13.59
N VAL A 103 1.39 -0.53 12.51
CA VAL A 103 2.04 -0.74 11.21
C VAL A 103 3.49 -0.28 11.24
N GLU A 104 3.81 0.85 11.86
CA GLU A 104 5.21 1.27 12.00
C GLU A 104 6.03 0.19 12.71
N HIS A 105 5.52 -0.37 13.82
CA HIS A 105 6.19 -1.50 14.50
C HIS A 105 6.31 -2.73 13.60
N LEU A 106 5.29 -3.01 12.78
CA LEU A 106 5.36 -4.12 11.84
C LEU A 106 6.50 -3.93 10.84
N PHE A 107 6.75 -2.71 10.35
CA PHE A 107 7.75 -2.35 9.33
C PHE A 107 9.16 -2.03 9.88
N ASP A 108 9.26 -1.75 11.17
CA ASP A 108 10.49 -1.41 11.89
C ASP A 108 11.15 -2.65 12.49
N HIS A 109 11.66 -3.51 11.61
CA HIS A 109 12.31 -4.77 11.96
C HIS A 109 13.54 -5.01 11.08
N ASP A 110 14.44 -5.88 11.55
CA ASP A 110 15.71 -6.21 10.87
C ASP A 110 15.51 -7.19 9.71
N TYR A 111 14.78 -6.75 8.70
CA TYR A 111 14.65 -7.42 7.41
C TYR A 111 14.72 -6.41 6.28
N GLU A 112 14.93 -6.87 5.06
CA GLU A 112 15.03 -5.99 3.90
C GLU A 112 13.64 -5.41 3.52
N PRO A 113 13.45 -4.08 3.54
CA PRO A 113 12.13 -3.44 3.40
C PRO A 113 11.39 -3.77 2.11
N ARG A 114 12.10 -3.86 0.97
CA ARG A 114 11.49 -4.14 -0.33
C ARG A 114 10.91 -5.55 -0.38
N THR A 115 11.66 -6.54 0.11
CA THR A 115 11.33 -7.96 0.12
C THR A 115 10.15 -8.19 1.04
N PHE A 116 10.19 -7.62 2.25
CA PHE A 116 9.06 -7.66 3.16
C PHE A 116 7.82 -6.99 2.55
N GLY A 117 7.98 -5.83 1.93
CA GLY A 117 6.89 -5.10 1.31
C GLY A 117 6.19 -5.90 0.20
N TYR A 118 6.94 -6.51 -0.70
CA TYR A 118 6.37 -7.39 -1.75
C TYR A 118 5.76 -8.66 -1.16
N ALA A 119 6.44 -9.30 -0.20
CA ALA A 119 5.91 -10.48 0.49
C ALA A 119 4.58 -10.18 1.20
N LEU A 120 4.45 -9.01 1.83
CA LEU A 120 3.21 -8.57 2.47
C LEU A 120 2.08 -8.37 1.45
N LEU A 121 2.36 -7.72 0.32
CA LEU A 121 1.38 -7.53 -0.76
C LEU A 121 0.89 -8.89 -1.29
N ASP A 122 1.81 -9.78 -1.63
CA ASP A 122 1.49 -11.10 -2.17
C ASP A 122 0.77 -11.97 -1.14
N PHE A 123 1.22 -11.95 0.12
CA PHE A 123 0.59 -12.69 1.21
C PHE A 123 -0.86 -12.27 1.44
N THR A 124 -1.13 -10.96 1.43
CA THR A 124 -2.50 -10.46 1.62
C THR A 124 -3.42 -10.74 0.44
N ARG A 125 -2.84 -11.00 -0.74
CA ARG A 125 -3.55 -11.34 -1.98
C ARG A 125 -3.82 -12.84 -2.11
N GLU A 126 -2.82 -13.68 -1.85
CA GLU A 126 -2.85 -15.11 -2.17
C GLU A 126 -3.19 -15.98 -0.95
N VAL A 127 -2.79 -15.58 0.27
CA VAL A 127 -3.01 -16.36 1.50
C VAL A 127 -4.12 -15.75 2.36
N CYS A 128 -3.94 -14.50 2.79
CA CYS A 128 -4.94 -13.75 3.56
C CYS A 128 -5.91 -12.98 2.65
N ALA A 129 -6.31 -13.62 1.55
CA ALA A 129 -7.28 -13.12 0.59
C ALA A 129 -8.67 -12.93 1.23
N ARG A 130 -9.64 -12.36 0.50
CA ARG A 130 -11.02 -12.21 1.01
C ARG A 130 -11.59 -13.54 1.49
N LYS A 131 -11.45 -14.60 0.67
CA LYS A 131 -11.60 -16.00 1.08
C LYS A 131 -10.21 -16.49 1.52
N ALA A 132 -9.96 -16.51 2.83
CA ALA A 132 -8.64 -16.80 3.35
C ALA A 132 -8.29 -18.29 3.23
N HIS A 133 -7.03 -18.59 2.91
CA HIS A 133 -6.50 -19.96 2.85
C HIS A 133 -5.82 -20.32 4.17
N CYS A 134 -6.59 -20.29 5.27
CA CYS A 134 -6.06 -20.44 6.62
C CYS A 134 -5.35 -21.78 6.85
N SER A 135 -5.75 -22.86 6.18
CA SER A 135 -5.10 -24.18 6.27
C SER A 135 -3.63 -24.17 5.85
N ALA A 136 -3.28 -23.36 4.85
CA ALA A 136 -1.91 -23.20 4.33
C ALA A 136 -1.19 -21.97 4.90
N CYS A 137 -1.83 -21.21 5.80
CA CYS A 137 -1.27 -19.97 6.33
C CYS A 137 -0.22 -20.26 7.42
N PRO A 138 1.05 -19.83 7.27
CA PRO A 138 2.10 -20.05 8.27
C PRO A 138 1.81 -19.34 9.60
N LEU A 139 0.99 -18.27 9.56
CA LEU A 139 0.61 -17.48 10.74
C LEU A 139 -0.63 -18.03 11.46
N ARG A 140 -1.24 -19.12 10.97
CA ARG A 140 -2.55 -19.63 11.44
C ARG A 140 -2.60 -19.83 12.95
N LYS A 141 -1.55 -20.42 13.54
CA LYS A 141 -1.52 -20.77 14.97
C LYS A 141 -1.49 -19.55 15.90
N GLN A 142 -1.05 -18.40 15.40
CA GLN A 142 -0.96 -17.14 16.16
C GLN A 142 -2.09 -16.16 15.80
N CYS A 143 -2.75 -16.36 14.66
CA CYS A 143 -3.82 -15.50 14.15
C CYS A 143 -5.15 -15.80 14.85
N VAL A 144 -5.83 -14.77 15.39
CA VAL A 144 -7.17 -14.91 16.01
C VAL A 144 -8.15 -15.56 15.04
N TYR A 145 -8.34 -14.96 13.85
CA TYR A 145 -9.25 -15.49 12.82
C TYR A 145 -8.89 -16.92 12.37
N GLY A 146 -7.59 -17.20 12.18
CA GLY A 146 -7.14 -18.51 11.69
C GLY A 146 -7.27 -19.66 12.69
N ARG A 147 -7.30 -19.34 14.00
CA ARG A 147 -7.61 -20.30 15.06
C ARG A 147 -9.11 -20.59 15.14
N GLU A 148 -9.96 -19.57 14.98
CA GLU A 148 -11.42 -19.74 15.01
C GLU A 148 -11.94 -20.57 13.82
N THR A 149 -11.28 -20.49 12.66
CA THR A 149 -11.62 -21.33 11.49
C THR A 149 -11.41 -22.84 11.74
N ILE A 150 -10.84 -23.26 12.88
CA ILE A 150 -10.76 -24.66 13.32
C ILE A 150 -12.08 -25.15 13.91
N ILE A 151 -12.87 -24.26 14.50
CA ILE A 151 -14.05 -24.64 15.32
C ILE A 151 -15.27 -24.92 14.43
N GLU A 152 -15.29 -24.37 13.20
CA GLU A 152 -16.41 -24.48 12.25
C GLU A 152 -16.18 -25.48 11.10
N SER A 153 -15.06 -26.22 11.10
CA SER A 153 -14.70 -27.22 10.08
C SER A 153 -14.52 -28.61 10.67
#